data_AF-A0A6N8UZE6-F1
#
_entry.id   AF-A0A6N8UZE6-F1
#
_cell.length_a   1.000
_cell.length_b   1.000
_cell.length_c   1.000
_cell.angle_alpha   90.00
_cell.angle_beta   90.00
_cell.angle_gamma   90.00
#
_symmetry.space_group_name_H-M   'P 1'
#
loop_
_entity.id
_entity.type
_entity.pdbx_description
1 polymer ?
#
loop_
_entity_poly.entity_id
_entity_poly.type
_entity_poly.pdbx_seq_one_letter_code
_entity_poly.pdbx_strand_id
1 'polypeptide(L)'
;MSRVLNELPEAFVSHTGISRAVSRAVKAGKLRKLASRLYTRNLEDAPETIVRRNLWGIVAGYFPGSLIADRTAFEAAPASDGSLCLVSEQGRTVELPGVVLRPRRGPGRIASDMPFVEGLYLSSRTRAYLENMRPSRARGKRKRRTLGRAEIENRLDQLIRTAGDGAANQLRDDARAIAPELGLEQEAAQLDALIGTLLGTRRSRLDSPVAIARSRGRHYDPDRMELFHRLHQALRNRPPGVRPAPPRNARSRSTLAFFEAYFSNCVEGTEFLVDEAIRIVFEGRIPRHRPADAHDVAGTWRIVSDTREMGRTPADFGELAHLLRERHRTIMAGRPEVLPGEFKAEENRAGLTVFVAPDLVPGTLNEGFALYRSLESPFERAVYMMFLVSEVHPFADGNGRLARIMMNAELVAGAEERIVVPTVFRSNYLAALRALSRTGRPDPLIRVLDYAQRWTLALDWSSLEAAERELERCNAFLDSDEAEAMGKRLRMPG
;
A
#
# COMPACT_ATOMS: atom_id res chain seq x y z
N MET A 1 -2.10 -3.55 -53.07
CA MET A 1 -1.61 -2.47 -52.18
C MET A 1 -0.13 -2.34 -52.52
N SER A 2 0.45 -1.14 -52.68
CA SER A 2 1.88 -1.04 -53.02
C SER A 2 2.71 -1.74 -51.94
N ARG A 3 3.76 -2.49 -52.30
CA ARG A 3 4.64 -3.25 -51.38
C ARG A 3 5.04 -2.43 -50.15
N VAL A 4 5.37 -1.16 -50.38
CA VAL A 4 5.69 -0.14 -49.37
C VAL A 4 4.61 0.06 -48.29
N LEU A 5 3.32 -0.04 -48.61
CA LEU A 5 2.23 0.15 -47.62
C LEU A 5 1.99 -1.09 -46.76
N ASN A 6 2.41 -2.28 -47.22
CA ASN A 6 2.26 -3.52 -46.45
C ASN A 6 3.33 -3.63 -45.35
N GLU A 7 4.47 -2.96 -45.53
CA GLU A 7 5.61 -2.95 -44.60
C GLU A 7 5.45 -1.89 -43.49
N LEU A 8 4.47 -0.98 -43.60
CA LEU A 8 4.20 0.01 -42.57
C LEU A 8 3.53 -0.62 -41.34
N PRO A 9 3.76 -0.07 -40.13
CA PRO A 9 3.11 -0.56 -38.91
C PRO A 9 1.58 -0.39 -38.97
N GLU A 10 0.87 -0.95 -37.99
CA GLU A 10 -0.59 -0.87 -37.92
C GLU A 10 -1.11 0.57 -38.03
N ALA A 11 -0.51 1.48 -37.26
CA ALA A 11 -0.77 2.92 -37.31
C ALA A 11 0.53 3.67 -37.63
N PHE A 12 0.48 4.60 -38.59
CA PHE A 12 1.68 5.28 -39.08
C PHE A 12 1.40 6.72 -39.52
N VAL A 13 2.45 7.54 -39.46
CA VAL A 13 2.40 8.96 -39.87
C VAL A 13 2.85 9.09 -41.33
N SER A 14 1.96 9.62 -42.17
CA SER A 14 2.25 9.90 -43.57
C SER A 14 3.23 11.07 -43.72
N HIS A 15 4.15 10.92 -44.67
CA HIS A 15 5.09 11.93 -45.13
C HIS A 15 5.03 12.04 -46.67
N THR A 16 5.77 13.00 -47.24
CA THR A 16 5.67 13.37 -48.67
C THR A 16 5.85 12.18 -49.61
N GLY A 17 6.84 11.31 -49.34
CA GLY A 17 7.18 10.15 -50.17
C GLY A 17 6.06 9.10 -50.31
N ILE A 18 5.22 8.93 -49.29
CA ILE A 18 4.13 7.93 -49.30
C ILE A 18 2.73 8.55 -49.44
N SER A 19 2.60 9.87 -49.33
CA SER A 19 1.32 10.59 -49.29
C SER A 19 0.34 10.22 -50.41
N ARG A 20 0.81 10.13 -51.67
CA ARG A 20 -0.02 9.77 -52.84
C ARG A 20 -0.50 8.31 -52.78
N ALA A 21 0.34 7.39 -52.29
CA ALA A 21 -0.04 5.99 -52.13
C ALA A 21 -1.06 5.82 -51.00
N VAL A 22 -0.85 6.50 -49.87
CA VAL A 22 -1.77 6.54 -48.73
C VAL A 22 -3.13 7.09 -49.15
N SER A 23 -3.17 8.24 -49.86
CA SER A 23 -4.43 8.83 -50.32
C SER A 23 -5.22 7.89 -51.23
N ARG A 24 -4.56 7.19 -52.16
CA ARG A 24 -5.20 6.18 -53.00
C ARG A 24 -5.74 4.99 -52.20
N ALA A 25 -4.98 4.51 -51.22
CA ALA A 25 -5.38 3.39 -50.37
C ALA A 25 -6.56 3.75 -49.45
N VAL A 26 -6.63 4.98 -48.95
CA VAL A 26 -7.79 5.49 -48.20
C VAL A 26 -9.02 5.55 -49.10
N LYS A 27 -8.91 6.10 -50.32
CA LYS A 27 -10.03 6.12 -51.29
C LYS A 27 -10.51 4.72 -51.68
N ALA A 28 -9.60 3.74 -51.70
CA ALA A 28 -9.90 2.34 -51.97
C ALA A 28 -10.42 1.57 -50.74
N GLY A 29 -10.66 2.24 -49.60
CA GLY A 29 -11.17 1.60 -48.38
C GLY A 29 -10.17 0.68 -47.68
N LYS A 30 -8.87 0.73 -48.02
CA LYS A 30 -7.83 -0.15 -47.45
C LYS A 30 -7.11 0.47 -46.25
N LEU A 31 -7.29 1.77 -46.03
CA LEU A 31 -6.74 2.51 -44.91
C LEU A 31 -7.82 3.44 -44.34
N ARG A 32 -7.76 3.66 -43.04
CA ARG A 32 -8.58 4.63 -42.33
C ARG A 32 -7.73 5.79 -41.82
N LYS A 33 -8.23 7.01 -41.93
CA LYS A 33 -7.60 8.20 -41.34
C LYS A 33 -8.00 8.32 -39.87
N LEU A 34 -7.03 8.46 -38.97
CA LEU A 34 -7.27 8.65 -37.53
C LEU A 34 -7.09 10.11 -37.10
N ALA A 35 -6.12 10.81 -37.67
CA ALA A 35 -5.86 12.23 -37.40
C ALA A 35 -5.12 12.89 -38.58
N SER A 36 -4.71 14.15 -38.43
CA SER A 36 -3.95 14.85 -39.47
C SER A 36 -2.60 14.18 -39.73
N ARG A 37 -2.42 13.56 -40.91
CA ARG A 37 -1.28 12.71 -41.30
C ARG A 37 -1.23 11.31 -40.65
N LEU A 38 -2.09 10.98 -39.70
CA LEU A 38 -2.10 9.66 -39.07
C LEU A 38 -3.14 8.74 -39.73
N TYR A 39 -2.69 7.56 -40.13
CA TYR A 39 -3.51 6.54 -40.78
C TYR A 39 -3.29 5.17 -40.16
N THR A 40 -4.25 4.27 -40.37
CA THR A 40 -4.17 2.89 -39.92
C THR A 40 -4.70 1.90 -40.97
N ARG A 41 -4.19 0.66 -40.91
CA ARG A 41 -4.72 -0.48 -41.64
C ARG A 41 -5.88 -1.17 -40.92
N ASN A 42 -6.08 -0.88 -39.64
CA ASN A 42 -7.18 -1.43 -38.86
C ASN A 42 -8.45 -0.61 -39.08
N LEU A 43 -9.45 -1.24 -39.70
CA LEU A 43 -10.70 -0.58 -40.08
C LEU A 43 -11.82 -0.79 -39.04
N GLU A 44 -11.59 -1.67 -38.07
CA GLU A 44 -12.63 -2.20 -37.17
C GLU A 44 -12.54 -1.55 -35.79
N ASP A 45 -11.34 -1.50 -35.21
CA ASP A 45 -11.15 -1.06 -33.82
C ASP A 45 -11.44 0.44 -33.62
N ALA A 46 -11.78 0.80 -32.37
CA ALA A 46 -11.94 2.19 -31.98
C ALA A 46 -10.61 2.98 -32.13
N PRO A 47 -10.64 4.21 -32.70
CA PRO A 47 -9.44 5.03 -32.92
C PRO A 47 -8.56 5.20 -31.68
N GLU A 48 -9.17 5.41 -30.52
CA GLU A 48 -8.48 5.64 -29.24
C GLU A 48 -7.69 4.39 -28.82
N THR A 49 -8.25 3.20 -29.06
CA THR A 49 -7.57 1.91 -28.78
C THR A 49 -6.37 1.72 -29.69
N ILE A 50 -6.53 2.02 -30.98
CA ILE A 50 -5.44 1.91 -31.98
C ILE A 50 -4.30 2.89 -31.63
N VAL A 51 -4.64 4.15 -31.32
CA VAL A 51 -3.64 5.17 -30.93
C VAL A 51 -2.91 4.76 -29.67
N ARG A 52 -3.63 4.27 -28.65
CA ARG A 52 -3.03 3.90 -27.36
C ARG A 52 -2.02 2.76 -27.51
N ARG A 53 -2.34 1.69 -28.25
CA ARG A 53 -1.42 0.55 -28.41
C ARG A 53 -0.23 0.81 -29.33
N ASN A 54 -0.32 1.80 -30.22
CA ASN A 54 0.75 2.20 -31.14
C ASN A 54 1.42 3.54 -30.74
N LEU A 55 1.21 4.01 -29.50
CA LEU A 55 1.49 5.38 -29.10
C LEU A 55 2.90 5.85 -29.44
N TRP A 56 3.94 5.12 -29.02
CA TRP A 56 5.31 5.56 -29.18
C TRP A 56 5.78 5.58 -30.63
N GLY A 57 5.35 4.61 -31.45
CA GLY A 57 5.59 4.64 -32.89
C GLY A 57 4.91 5.83 -33.58
N ILE A 58 3.71 6.20 -33.12
CA ILE A 58 3.02 7.40 -33.60
C ILE A 58 3.80 8.66 -33.19
N VAL A 59 4.28 8.75 -31.94
CA VAL A 59 5.10 9.87 -31.46
C VAL A 59 6.37 10.01 -32.31
N ALA A 60 7.10 8.91 -32.53
CA ALA A 60 8.29 8.89 -33.38
C ALA A 60 7.98 9.30 -34.83
N GLY A 61 6.84 8.90 -35.38
CA GLY A 61 6.42 9.30 -36.71
C GLY A 61 6.10 10.80 -36.85
N TYR A 62 5.59 11.45 -35.80
CA TYR A 62 5.36 12.90 -35.80
C TYR A 62 6.60 13.71 -35.43
N PHE A 63 7.41 13.20 -34.49
CA PHE A 63 8.55 13.88 -33.88
C PHE A 63 9.75 12.93 -33.79
N PRO A 64 10.40 12.62 -34.94
CA PRO A 64 11.54 11.71 -34.97
C PRO A 64 12.68 12.22 -34.08
N GLY A 65 13.31 11.33 -33.32
CA GLY A 65 14.45 11.67 -32.45
C GLY A 65 14.12 12.61 -31.29
N SER A 66 12.84 12.85 -31.02
CA SER A 66 12.43 13.75 -29.93
C SER A 66 12.68 13.14 -28.55
N LEU A 67 12.79 14.03 -27.55
CA LEU A 67 13.01 13.68 -26.16
C LEU A 67 11.69 13.74 -25.39
N ILE A 68 11.29 12.65 -24.75
CA ILE A 68 10.18 12.58 -23.81
C ILE A 68 10.59 13.30 -22.52
N ALA A 69 9.85 14.36 -22.18
CA ALA A 69 10.32 15.39 -21.26
C ALA A 69 9.21 15.86 -20.29
N ASP A 70 9.57 16.75 -19.37
CA ASP A 70 8.66 17.35 -18.39
C ASP A 70 7.92 16.25 -17.58
N ARG A 71 6.60 16.35 -17.34
CA ARG A 71 5.88 15.34 -16.53
C ARG A 71 5.92 13.94 -17.14
N THR A 72 5.94 13.85 -18.46
CA THR A 72 5.85 12.59 -19.21
C THR A 72 7.12 11.76 -18.99
N ALA A 73 8.26 12.40 -18.71
CA ALA A 73 9.49 11.68 -18.39
C ALA A 73 9.39 10.83 -17.11
N PHE A 74 8.63 11.29 -16.11
CA PHE A 74 8.38 10.51 -14.89
C PHE A 74 7.31 9.43 -15.06
N GLU A 75 6.30 9.71 -15.88
CA GLU A 75 5.13 8.86 -16.04
C GLU A 75 5.37 7.76 -17.07
N ALA A 76 6.29 7.98 -18.03
CA ALA A 76 6.50 7.15 -19.22
C ALA A 76 5.17 6.77 -19.90
N ALA A 77 4.19 7.68 -19.84
CA ALA A 77 2.82 7.49 -20.27
C ALA A 77 2.16 8.87 -20.47
N PRO A 78 1.04 8.96 -21.22
CA PRO A 78 0.22 10.16 -21.24
C PRO A 78 -0.32 10.48 -19.85
N ALA A 79 -0.42 11.78 -19.54
CA ALA A 79 -1.10 12.24 -18.34
C ALA A 79 -2.60 11.83 -18.38
N SER A 80 -3.30 11.96 -17.24
CA SER A 80 -4.71 11.56 -17.13
C SER A 80 -5.67 12.29 -18.09
N ASP A 81 -5.26 13.41 -18.67
CA ASP A 81 -6.00 14.16 -19.71
C ASP A 81 -5.56 13.80 -21.15
N GLY A 82 -4.71 12.78 -21.30
CA GLY A 82 -4.10 12.36 -22.56
C GLY A 82 -2.89 13.20 -23.01
N SER A 83 -2.45 14.20 -22.23
CA SER A 83 -1.30 15.04 -22.62
C SER A 83 0.02 14.27 -22.59
N LEU A 84 0.82 14.39 -23.64
CA LEU A 84 2.18 13.85 -23.75
C LEU A 84 3.14 14.98 -24.08
N CYS A 85 4.12 15.23 -23.21
CA CYS A 85 5.05 16.35 -23.31
C CYS A 85 6.40 15.87 -23.86
N LEU A 86 6.93 16.58 -24.84
CA LEU A 86 8.20 16.24 -25.48
C LEU A 86 8.97 17.50 -25.91
N VAL A 87 10.29 17.37 -26.01
CA VAL A 87 11.18 18.37 -26.60
C VAL A 87 11.50 17.98 -28.03
N SER A 88 11.26 18.90 -28.95
CA SER A 88 11.57 18.75 -30.37
C SER A 88 11.95 20.11 -30.95
N GLU A 89 12.83 20.12 -31.95
CA GLU A 89 13.24 21.34 -32.66
C GLU A 89 12.06 22.00 -33.40
N GLN A 90 11.09 21.19 -33.81
CA GLN A 90 9.99 21.60 -34.68
C GLN A 90 8.64 21.03 -34.21
N GLY A 91 7.59 21.69 -34.70
CA GLY A 91 6.24 21.17 -34.65
C GLY A 91 5.30 21.86 -33.68
N ARG A 92 4.02 21.58 -33.88
CA ARG A 92 2.89 22.14 -33.15
C ARG A 92 2.16 21.02 -32.42
N THR A 93 1.34 21.38 -31.45
CA THR A 93 0.45 20.43 -30.77
C THR A 93 -0.30 19.58 -31.79
N VAL A 94 -0.28 18.26 -31.59
CA VAL A 94 -1.01 17.29 -32.41
C VAL A 94 -2.11 16.67 -31.56
N GLU A 95 -3.35 16.84 -31.98
CA GLU A 95 -4.51 16.21 -31.35
C GLU A 95 -4.79 14.88 -32.05
N LEU A 96 -4.77 13.81 -31.25
CA LEU A 96 -5.05 12.44 -31.65
C LEU A 96 -6.28 11.93 -30.87
N PRO A 97 -6.97 10.90 -31.36
CA PRO A 97 -7.96 10.18 -30.57
C PRO A 97 -7.41 9.77 -29.19
N GLY A 98 -7.92 10.38 -28.12
CA GLY A 98 -7.56 10.10 -26.73
C GLY A 98 -6.20 10.62 -26.25
N VAL A 99 -5.37 11.23 -27.11
CA VAL A 99 -4.00 11.67 -26.78
C VAL A 99 -3.69 13.02 -27.41
N VAL A 100 -2.97 13.88 -26.69
CA VAL A 100 -2.51 15.18 -27.22
C VAL A 100 -0.99 15.28 -27.09
N LEU A 101 -0.29 15.28 -28.24
CA LEU A 101 1.15 15.44 -28.28
C LEU A 101 1.51 16.92 -28.21
N ARG A 102 2.36 17.30 -27.26
CA ARG A 102 2.69 18.68 -26.90
C ARG A 102 4.19 18.93 -27.03
N PRO A 103 4.70 19.13 -28.26
CA PRO A 103 6.09 19.49 -28.47
C PRO A 103 6.38 20.90 -27.94
N ARG A 104 7.58 21.06 -27.40
CA ARG A 104 8.18 22.37 -27.15
C ARG A 104 9.60 22.41 -27.68
N ARG A 105 10.06 23.61 -28.04
CA ARG A 105 11.49 23.87 -28.24
C ARG A 105 12.21 23.89 -26.89
N GLY A 106 13.47 23.50 -26.90
CA GLY A 106 14.36 23.48 -25.74
C GLY A 106 15.68 22.78 -26.08
N PRO A 107 16.58 22.67 -25.09
CA PRO A 107 17.83 21.93 -25.26
C PRO A 107 17.56 20.51 -25.75
N GLY A 108 18.36 20.05 -26.71
CA GLY A 108 18.32 18.67 -27.20
C GLY A 108 18.72 17.68 -26.11
N ARG A 109 18.94 16.41 -26.51
CA ARG A 109 19.42 15.37 -25.59
C ARG A 109 20.80 15.73 -25.02
N ILE A 110 21.04 15.36 -23.78
CA ILE A 110 22.35 15.41 -23.13
C ILE A 110 22.86 13.97 -22.88
N ALA A 111 24.11 13.82 -22.47
CA ALA A 111 24.75 12.50 -22.32
C ALA A 111 24.04 11.56 -21.31
N SER A 112 23.38 12.13 -20.29
CA SER A 112 22.68 11.35 -19.26
C SER A 112 21.27 10.90 -19.67
N ASP A 113 20.74 11.40 -20.78
CA ASP A 113 19.41 11.01 -21.27
C ASP A 113 19.45 9.59 -21.87
N MET A 114 18.35 8.85 -21.72
CA MET A 114 18.31 7.44 -22.05
C MET A 114 17.72 7.21 -23.46
N PRO A 115 18.28 6.29 -24.26
CA PRO A 115 17.59 5.78 -25.44
C PRO A 115 16.23 5.19 -25.06
N PHE A 116 15.23 5.42 -25.90
CA PHE A 116 13.88 4.90 -25.74
C PHE A 116 13.42 4.21 -27.03
N VAL A 117 12.21 3.66 -27.02
CA VAL A 117 11.68 2.91 -28.17
C VAL A 117 11.53 3.79 -29.42
N GLU A 118 11.57 3.18 -30.59
CA GLU A 118 11.29 3.84 -31.88
C GLU A 118 12.19 5.06 -32.18
N GLY A 119 13.44 5.04 -31.67
CA GLY A 119 14.41 6.11 -31.87
C GLY A 119 14.09 7.40 -31.09
N LEU A 120 13.17 7.34 -30.14
CA LEU A 120 12.92 8.40 -29.17
C LEU A 120 13.96 8.34 -28.05
N TYR A 121 14.01 9.39 -27.24
CA TYR A 121 14.84 9.46 -26.04
C TYR A 121 13.97 9.81 -24.83
N LEU A 122 14.41 9.48 -23.63
CA LEU A 122 13.74 9.81 -22.37
C LEU A 122 14.67 10.68 -21.52
N SER A 123 14.16 11.82 -21.02
CA SER A 123 14.93 12.67 -20.09
C SER A 123 15.46 11.84 -18.93
N SER A 124 16.72 12.06 -18.56
CA SER A 124 17.30 11.48 -17.35
C SER A 124 16.48 11.86 -16.12
N ARG A 125 16.53 11.06 -15.05
CA ARG A 125 15.77 11.35 -13.82
C ARG A 125 16.07 12.76 -13.30
N THR A 126 17.33 13.16 -13.28
CA THR A 126 17.80 14.48 -12.84
C THR A 126 17.25 15.58 -13.75
N ARG A 127 17.36 15.42 -15.08
CA ARG A 127 16.77 16.36 -16.05
C ARG A 127 15.27 16.47 -15.86
N ALA A 128 14.56 15.36 -15.65
CA ALA A 128 13.13 15.35 -15.42
C ALA A 128 12.74 16.17 -14.17
N TYR A 129 13.48 16.07 -13.05
CA TYR A 129 13.23 16.95 -11.90
C TYR A 129 13.40 18.43 -12.26
N LEU A 130 14.52 18.80 -12.90
CA LEU A 130 14.79 20.18 -13.31
C LEU A 130 13.70 20.73 -14.25
N GLU A 131 13.33 19.96 -15.28
CA GLU A 131 12.29 20.36 -16.24
C GLU A 131 10.93 20.56 -15.55
N ASN A 132 10.61 19.76 -14.53
CA ASN A 132 9.38 19.90 -13.76
C ASN A 132 9.38 21.05 -12.76
N MET A 133 10.54 21.60 -12.40
CA MET A 133 10.62 22.83 -11.60
C MET A 133 10.22 24.09 -12.40
N ARG A 134 10.20 24.02 -13.74
CA ARG A 134 9.84 25.16 -14.58
C ARG A 134 8.40 25.63 -14.31
N PRO A 135 8.15 26.96 -14.27
CA PRO A 135 6.81 27.49 -14.20
C PRO A 135 5.96 27.03 -15.40
N SER A 136 4.81 26.40 -15.12
CA SER A 136 3.84 26.02 -16.14
C SER A 136 2.42 26.31 -15.69
N ARG A 137 1.59 26.82 -16.60
CA ARG A 137 0.17 27.07 -16.36
C ARG A 137 -0.67 26.04 -17.10
N ALA A 138 -1.76 25.61 -16.46
CA ALA A 138 -2.81 24.84 -17.14
C ALA A 138 -3.51 25.78 -18.15
N ARG A 139 -3.91 25.25 -19.30
CA ARG A 139 -4.65 26.03 -20.31
C ARG A 139 -5.92 25.28 -20.68
N GLY A 140 -7.07 25.86 -20.35
CA GLY A 140 -8.37 25.20 -20.48
C GLY A 140 -8.45 23.95 -19.61
N LYS A 141 -8.97 22.85 -20.18
CA LYS A 141 -9.10 21.55 -19.49
C LYS A 141 -7.80 20.74 -19.42
N ARG A 142 -6.69 21.24 -19.99
CA ARG A 142 -5.43 20.49 -20.09
C ARG A 142 -4.58 20.65 -18.83
N LYS A 143 -3.99 19.55 -18.37
CA LYS A 143 -3.02 19.54 -17.29
C LYS A 143 -1.78 20.38 -17.64
N ARG A 144 -1.11 20.87 -16.59
CA ARG A 144 0.19 21.53 -16.70
C ARG A 144 1.20 20.59 -17.34
N ARG A 145 2.15 21.16 -18.07
CA ARG A 145 3.23 20.40 -18.71
C ARG A 145 4.18 19.82 -17.68
N THR A 146 4.44 20.61 -16.65
CA THR A 146 5.22 20.22 -15.48
C THR A 146 4.31 19.72 -14.37
N LEU A 147 4.87 18.89 -13.50
CA LEU A 147 4.26 18.49 -12.24
C LEU A 147 4.04 19.72 -11.34
N GLY A 148 2.99 19.65 -10.52
CA GLY A 148 2.76 20.61 -9.45
C GLY A 148 3.79 20.49 -8.33
N ARG A 149 3.91 21.55 -7.51
CA ARG A 149 4.83 21.61 -6.37
C ARG A 149 4.68 20.41 -5.43
N ALA A 150 3.46 20.10 -5.00
CA ALA A 150 3.16 18.95 -4.15
C ALA A 150 3.49 17.59 -4.82
N GLU A 151 3.33 17.45 -6.14
CA GLU A 151 3.69 16.21 -6.87
C GLU A 151 5.22 16.00 -6.85
N ILE A 152 6.01 17.08 -7.00
CA ILE A 152 7.48 17.02 -6.92
C ILE A 152 7.92 16.71 -5.49
N GLU A 153 7.34 17.37 -4.50
CA GLU A 153 7.61 17.15 -3.08
C GLU A 153 7.33 15.69 -2.66
N ASN A 154 6.21 15.11 -3.10
CA ASN A 154 5.88 13.70 -2.87
C ASN A 154 6.93 12.76 -3.50
N ARG A 155 7.38 13.06 -4.73
CA ARG A 155 8.41 12.25 -5.41
C ARG A 155 9.78 12.37 -4.75
N LEU A 156 10.12 13.52 -4.20
CA LEU A 156 11.36 13.71 -3.45
C LEU A 156 11.31 13.00 -2.10
N ASP A 157 10.18 13.10 -1.38
CA ASP A 157 9.95 12.32 -0.16
C ASP A 157 10.09 10.81 -0.44
N GLN A 158 9.44 10.32 -1.50
CA GLN A 158 9.53 8.91 -1.88
C GLN A 158 10.97 8.50 -2.19
N LEU A 159 11.76 9.34 -2.88
CA LEU A 159 13.17 9.08 -3.12
C LEU A 159 13.95 8.95 -1.80
N ILE A 160 13.72 9.85 -0.86
CA ILE A 160 14.39 9.85 0.45
C ILE A 160 13.99 8.60 1.25
N ARG A 161 12.70 8.25 1.29
CA ARG A 161 12.23 7.03 2.00
C ARG A 161 12.82 5.75 1.42
N THR A 162 12.96 5.67 0.11
CA THR A 162 13.35 4.42 -0.58
C THR A 162 14.86 4.27 -0.76
N ALA A 163 15.59 5.37 -0.91
CA ALA A 163 17.02 5.36 -1.25
C ALA A 163 17.88 6.20 -0.28
N GLY A 164 17.27 6.77 0.75
CA GLY A 164 17.94 7.56 1.79
C GLY A 164 18.34 8.98 1.36
N ASP A 165 18.84 9.73 2.34
CA ASP A 165 19.29 11.12 2.17
C ASP A 165 20.44 11.24 1.15
N GLY A 166 21.30 10.21 1.07
CA GLY A 166 22.42 10.15 0.12
C GLY A 166 21.96 10.25 -1.34
N ALA A 167 20.88 9.55 -1.70
CA ALA A 167 20.35 9.60 -3.06
C ALA A 167 19.72 10.97 -3.38
N ALA A 168 19.13 11.64 -2.39
CA ALA A 168 18.63 13.00 -2.55
C ALA A 168 19.77 14.03 -2.71
N ASN A 169 20.89 13.84 -2.01
CA ASN A 169 22.10 14.65 -2.20
C ASN A 169 22.73 14.40 -3.57
N GLN A 170 22.81 13.15 -4.03
CA GLN A 170 23.30 12.84 -5.38
C GLN A 170 22.44 13.51 -6.46
N LEU A 171 21.10 13.45 -6.33
CA LEU A 171 20.19 14.15 -7.23
C LEU A 171 20.47 15.66 -7.29
N ARG A 172 20.76 16.27 -6.13
CA ARG A 172 21.11 17.70 -6.04
C ARG A 172 22.42 18.00 -6.76
N ASP A 173 23.45 17.17 -6.59
CA ASP A 173 24.76 17.38 -7.20
C ASP A 173 24.72 17.17 -8.71
N ASP A 174 24.05 16.11 -9.17
CA ASP A 174 23.80 15.86 -10.60
C ASP A 174 23.02 17.02 -11.24
N ALA A 175 22.01 17.54 -10.52
CA ALA A 175 21.21 18.66 -11.01
C ALA A 175 22.04 19.92 -11.21
N ARG A 176 22.98 20.21 -10.30
CA ARG A 176 23.93 21.33 -10.45
C ARG A 176 24.88 21.12 -11.62
N ALA A 177 25.32 19.88 -11.86
CA ALA A 177 26.23 19.56 -12.95
C ALA A 177 25.60 19.75 -14.34
N ILE A 178 24.34 19.32 -14.53
CA ILE A 178 23.68 19.38 -15.84
C ILE A 178 22.93 20.69 -16.11
N ALA A 179 22.65 21.49 -15.08
CA ALA A 179 21.84 22.70 -15.22
C ALA A 179 22.42 23.75 -16.20
N PRO A 180 23.74 24.03 -16.24
CA PRO A 180 24.30 25.00 -17.18
C PRO A 180 24.14 24.60 -18.64
N GLU A 181 24.31 23.31 -18.97
CA GLU A 181 24.12 22.79 -20.33
C GLU A 181 22.65 22.95 -20.80
N LEU A 182 21.71 22.88 -19.85
CA LEU A 182 20.28 22.98 -20.12
C LEU A 182 19.70 24.40 -19.97
N GLY A 183 20.47 25.35 -19.41
CA GLY A 183 19.97 26.67 -19.02
C GLY A 183 18.88 26.61 -17.94
N LEU A 184 19.04 25.71 -16.95
CA LEU A 184 18.09 25.43 -15.87
C LEU A 184 18.68 25.69 -14.47
N GLU A 185 19.61 26.65 -14.35
CA GLU A 185 20.33 26.95 -13.11
C GLU A 185 19.39 27.50 -12.01
N GLN A 186 18.37 28.27 -12.40
CA GLN A 186 17.34 28.75 -11.46
C GLN A 186 16.51 27.58 -10.92
N GLU A 187 16.07 26.68 -11.79
CA GLU A 187 15.35 25.46 -11.43
C GLU A 187 16.19 24.54 -10.54
N ALA A 188 17.50 24.43 -10.80
CA ALA A 188 18.42 23.69 -9.96
C ALA A 188 18.54 24.29 -8.56
N ALA A 189 18.62 25.61 -8.43
CA ALA A 189 18.61 26.29 -7.14
C ALA A 189 17.29 26.09 -6.37
N GLN A 190 16.15 26.07 -7.07
CA GLN A 190 14.86 25.77 -6.46
C GLN A 190 14.75 24.32 -5.98
N LEU A 191 15.25 23.36 -6.79
CA LEU A 191 15.30 21.95 -6.42
C LEU A 191 16.23 21.73 -5.22
N ASP A 192 17.39 22.38 -5.21
CA ASP A 192 18.35 22.38 -4.10
C ASP A 192 17.70 22.87 -2.79
N ALA A 193 16.96 23.98 -2.85
CA ALA A 193 16.21 24.50 -1.71
C ALA A 193 15.13 23.54 -1.20
N LEU A 194 14.41 22.87 -2.12
CA LEU A 194 13.41 21.86 -1.78
C LEU A 194 14.03 20.66 -1.07
N ILE A 195 15.07 20.08 -1.66
CA ILE A 195 15.79 18.95 -1.06
C ILE A 195 16.36 19.37 0.31
N GLY A 196 16.94 20.57 0.40
CA GLY A 196 17.45 21.10 1.67
C GLY A 196 16.37 21.21 2.75
N THR A 197 15.14 21.59 2.36
CA THR A 197 14.01 21.68 3.30
C THR A 197 13.52 20.31 3.74
N LEU A 198 13.45 19.34 2.82
CA LEU A 198 13.08 17.95 3.14
C LEU A 198 14.10 17.26 4.03
N LEU A 199 15.39 17.59 3.87
CA LEU A 199 16.48 17.12 4.73
C LEU A 199 16.66 17.95 6.01
N GLY A 200 15.77 18.93 6.28
CA GLY A 200 15.83 19.76 7.49
C GLY A 200 17.00 20.76 7.56
N THR A 201 17.78 20.92 6.49
CA THR A 201 18.94 21.84 6.43
C THR A 201 18.56 23.25 5.99
N ARG A 202 17.33 23.46 5.49
CA ARG A 202 16.81 24.77 5.08
C ARG A 202 15.34 24.93 5.45
N ARG A 203 14.84 26.16 5.35
CA ARG A 203 13.41 26.48 5.48
C ARG A 203 12.91 27.05 4.17
N SER A 204 11.95 26.36 3.56
CA SER A 204 11.18 26.87 2.43
C SER A 204 9.72 26.44 2.56
N ARG A 205 8.84 27.07 1.79
CA ARG A 205 7.43 26.66 1.72
C ARG A 205 7.33 25.29 1.05
N LEU A 206 6.57 24.41 1.71
CA LEU A 206 6.14 23.11 1.21
C LEU A 206 4.62 23.11 1.08
N ASP A 207 4.10 22.42 0.07
CA ASP A 207 2.67 22.33 -0.21
C ASP A 207 2.10 20.92 0.05
N SER A 208 2.94 19.87 0.01
CA SER A 208 2.55 18.49 0.31
C SER A 208 2.47 18.24 1.82
N PRO A 209 1.39 17.60 2.32
CA PRO A 209 1.30 17.16 3.71
C PRO A 209 2.47 16.26 4.14
N VAL A 210 2.92 15.35 3.26
CA VAL A 210 4.02 14.41 3.55
C VAL A 210 5.33 15.19 3.69
N ALA A 211 5.59 16.13 2.80
CA ALA A 211 6.78 16.97 2.86
C ALA A 211 6.81 17.87 4.10
N ILE A 212 5.66 18.48 4.44
CA ILE A 212 5.52 19.31 5.65
C ILE A 212 5.77 18.47 6.91
N ALA A 213 5.24 17.25 6.95
CA ALA A 213 5.45 16.33 8.06
C ALA A 213 6.94 15.92 8.14
N ARG A 214 7.59 15.66 6.99
CA ARG A 214 9.02 15.39 6.90
C ARG A 214 9.87 16.53 7.48
N SER A 215 9.64 17.76 7.02
CA SER A 215 10.41 18.91 7.47
C SER A 215 10.25 19.22 8.97
N ARG A 216 9.23 18.65 9.62
CA ARG A 216 8.95 18.78 11.05
C ARG A 216 9.43 17.58 11.88
N GLY A 217 10.10 16.62 11.28
CA GLY A 217 10.56 15.40 11.96
C GLY A 217 9.43 14.41 12.31
N ARG A 218 8.24 14.56 11.72
CA ARG A 218 7.07 13.68 11.96
C ARG A 218 6.81 12.83 10.72
N HIS A 219 7.79 12.02 10.34
CA HIS A 219 7.74 11.28 9.09
C HIS A 219 6.75 10.12 9.23
N TYR A 220 5.96 9.86 8.19
CA TYR A 220 5.01 8.75 8.15
C TYR A 220 5.02 8.10 6.77
N ASP A 221 4.47 6.90 6.67
CA ASP A 221 4.33 6.17 5.41
C ASP A 221 3.00 6.54 4.71
N PRO A 222 3.03 7.36 3.65
CA PRO A 222 1.82 7.76 2.94
C PRO A 222 1.14 6.60 2.20
N ASP A 223 1.89 5.57 1.84
CA ASP A 223 1.37 4.41 1.12
C ASP A 223 0.48 3.57 2.07
N ARG A 224 0.85 3.47 3.36
CA ARG A 224 -0.02 2.87 4.39
C ARG A 224 -1.21 3.75 4.74
N MET A 225 -1.02 5.07 4.76
CA MET A 225 -2.13 5.98 5.00
C MET A 225 -3.25 5.79 3.97
N GLU A 226 -2.95 5.56 2.69
CA GLU A 226 -3.97 5.25 1.68
C GLU A 226 -4.77 3.98 2.03
N LEU A 227 -4.10 2.92 2.51
CA LEU A 227 -4.79 1.68 2.93
C LEU A 227 -5.70 1.92 4.13
N PHE A 228 -5.24 2.72 5.10
CA PHE A 228 -6.03 3.08 6.28
C PHE A 228 -7.27 3.91 5.90
N HIS A 229 -7.14 4.88 5.00
CA HIS A 229 -8.29 5.64 4.49
C HIS A 229 -9.30 4.74 3.80
N ARG A 230 -8.85 3.78 2.97
CA ARG A 230 -9.75 2.83 2.30
C ARG A 230 -10.51 1.94 3.29
N LEU A 231 -9.82 1.40 4.30
CA LEU A 231 -10.46 0.59 5.32
C LEU A 231 -11.45 1.42 6.13
N HIS A 232 -11.05 2.62 6.57
CA HIS A 232 -11.91 3.55 7.30
C HIS A 232 -13.20 3.87 6.51
N GLN A 233 -13.08 4.25 5.24
CA GLN A 233 -14.24 4.51 4.38
C GLN A 233 -15.13 3.27 4.23
N ALA A 234 -14.55 2.09 4.01
CA ALA A 234 -15.32 0.86 3.85
C ALA A 234 -16.06 0.44 5.12
N LEU A 235 -15.48 0.72 6.31
CA LEU A 235 -16.11 0.50 7.60
C LEU A 235 -17.29 1.48 7.80
N ARG A 236 -17.07 2.79 7.59
CA ARG A 236 -18.11 3.83 7.74
C ARG A 236 -19.29 3.68 6.77
N ASN A 237 -19.07 3.06 5.61
CA ASN A 237 -20.11 2.82 4.60
C ASN A 237 -20.94 1.55 4.87
N ARG A 238 -20.69 0.82 5.96
CA ARG A 238 -21.44 -0.38 6.33
C ARG A 238 -22.35 -0.10 7.51
N PRO A 239 -23.57 -0.70 7.55
CA PRO A 239 -24.39 -0.66 8.74
C PRO A 239 -23.65 -1.35 9.91
N PRO A 240 -23.68 -0.77 11.12
CA PRO A 240 -23.05 -1.39 12.28
C PRO A 240 -23.77 -2.69 12.65
N GLY A 241 -23.01 -3.79 12.72
CA GLY A 241 -23.50 -5.06 13.26
C GLY A 241 -23.16 -5.14 14.74
N VAL A 242 -24.16 -5.06 15.61
CA VAL A 242 -23.98 -5.13 17.07
C VAL A 242 -24.02 -6.58 17.53
N ARG A 243 -22.99 -7.03 18.26
CA ARG A 243 -22.92 -8.39 18.82
C ARG A 243 -22.60 -8.35 20.31
N PRO A 244 -23.60 -8.12 21.19
CA PRO A 244 -23.35 -8.02 22.62
C PRO A 244 -22.75 -9.31 23.16
N ALA A 245 -21.72 -9.19 24.01
CA ALA A 245 -21.19 -10.35 24.72
C ALA A 245 -22.25 -10.85 25.73
N PRO A 246 -22.58 -12.15 25.75
CA PRO A 246 -23.49 -12.69 26.74
C PRO A 246 -22.85 -12.63 28.14
N PRO A 247 -23.66 -12.54 29.21
CA PRO A 247 -23.15 -12.59 30.57
C PRO A 247 -22.47 -13.93 30.83
N ARG A 248 -21.18 -13.91 31.12
CA ARG A 248 -20.37 -15.10 31.43
C ARG A 248 -19.94 -15.09 32.89
N ASN A 249 -19.94 -16.24 33.54
CA ASN A 249 -19.31 -16.41 34.86
C ASN A 249 -17.76 -16.44 34.73
N ALA A 250 -17.04 -16.50 35.86
CA ALA A 250 -15.57 -16.49 35.85
C ALA A 250 -14.96 -17.67 35.08
N ARG A 251 -15.53 -18.88 35.21
CA ARG A 251 -15.08 -20.08 34.49
C ARG A 251 -15.23 -19.87 32.99
N SER A 252 -16.39 -19.43 32.54
CA SER A 252 -16.65 -19.26 31.10
C SER A 252 -15.81 -18.17 30.46
N ARG A 253 -15.51 -17.09 31.19
CA ARG A 253 -14.56 -16.06 30.74
C ARG A 253 -13.14 -16.62 30.62
N SER A 254 -12.72 -17.43 31.58
CA SER A 254 -11.40 -18.07 31.58
C SER A 254 -11.24 -19.06 30.41
N THR A 255 -12.28 -19.84 30.11
CA THR A 255 -12.33 -20.76 28.96
C THR A 255 -12.21 -20.02 27.62
N LEU A 256 -12.98 -18.95 27.39
CA LEU A 256 -12.87 -18.14 26.18
C LEU A 256 -11.46 -17.52 26.05
N ALA A 257 -10.94 -16.93 27.14
CA ALA A 257 -9.61 -16.33 27.15
C ALA A 257 -8.49 -17.35 26.86
N PHE A 258 -8.64 -18.60 27.34
CA PHE A 258 -7.73 -19.69 27.02
C PHE A 258 -7.71 -19.98 25.52
N PHE A 259 -8.86 -20.22 24.90
CA PHE A 259 -8.90 -20.54 23.46
C PHE A 259 -8.54 -19.34 22.57
N GLU A 260 -8.86 -18.11 22.99
CA GLU A 260 -8.38 -16.89 22.33
C GLU A 260 -6.84 -16.84 22.31
N ALA A 261 -6.19 -17.07 23.45
CA ALA A 261 -4.74 -17.10 23.53
C ALA A 261 -4.14 -18.26 22.73
N TYR A 262 -4.71 -19.46 22.85
CA TYR A 262 -4.27 -20.67 22.15
C TYR A 262 -4.28 -20.46 20.63
N PHE A 263 -5.43 -20.13 20.05
CA PHE A 263 -5.54 -19.95 18.60
C PHE A 263 -4.75 -18.75 18.09
N SER A 264 -4.65 -17.66 18.88
CA SER A 264 -3.80 -16.53 18.52
C SER A 264 -2.33 -16.95 18.38
N ASN A 265 -1.84 -17.91 19.16
CA ASN A 265 -0.47 -18.43 19.01
C ASN A 265 -0.37 -19.41 17.83
N CYS A 266 -1.35 -20.29 17.62
CA CYS A 266 -1.37 -21.20 16.48
C CYS A 266 -1.36 -20.47 15.12
N VAL A 267 -2.08 -19.34 15.01
CA VAL A 267 -2.08 -18.52 13.79
C VAL A 267 -0.66 -18.03 13.41
N GLU A 268 0.21 -17.81 14.39
CA GLU A 268 1.61 -17.41 14.18
C GLU A 268 2.57 -18.61 14.00
N GLY A 269 2.08 -19.85 14.06
CA GLY A 269 2.88 -21.07 13.92
C GLY A 269 3.35 -21.69 15.24
N THR A 270 2.92 -21.16 16.38
CA THR A 270 3.20 -21.75 17.69
C THR A 270 2.15 -22.80 18.01
N GLU A 271 2.50 -24.07 17.80
CA GLU A 271 1.58 -25.19 17.97
C GLU A 271 1.89 -26.02 19.22
N PHE A 272 0.86 -26.23 20.03
CA PHE A 272 0.83 -27.15 21.17
C PHE A 272 -0.43 -27.98 21.10
N LEU A 273 -0.40 -29.20 21.65
CA LEU A 273 -1.64 -29.92 21.96
C LEU A 273 -2.44 -29.11 22.98
N VAL A 274 -3.78 -29.17 22.92
CA VAL A 274 -4.66 -28.42 23.84
C VAL A 274 -4.31 -28.72 25.30
N ASP A 275 -4.16 -29.98 25.67
CA ASP A 275 -3.72 -30.40 27.02
C ASP A 275 -2.35 -29.86 27.43
N GLU A 276 -1.42 -29.70 26.49
CA GLU A 276 -0.12 -29.10 26.77
C GLU A 276 -0.27 -27.60 27.05
N ALA A 277 -1.05 -26.89 26.24
CA ALA A 277 -1.36 -25.48 26.45
C ALA A 277 -2.13 -25.25 27.77
N ILE A 278 -3.06 -26.13 28.14
CA ILE A 278 -3.76 -26.09 29.44
C ILE A 278 -2.75 -26.16 30.58
N ARG A 279 -1.80 -27.10 30.53
CA ARG A 279 -0.77 -27.24 31.57
C ARG A 279 0.19 -26.05 31.63
N ILE A 280 0.53 -25.45 30.49
CA ILE A 280 1.33 -24.22 30.44
C ILE A 280 0.60 -23.08 31.16
N VAL A 281 -0.67 -22.87 30.83
CA VAL A 281 -1.46 -21.72 31.29
C VAL A 281 -1.93 -21.86 32.74
N PHE A 282 -2.52 -23.00 33.09
CA PHE A 282 -3.18 -23.19 34.39
C PHE A 282 -2.28 -23.83 35.46
N GLU A 283 -1.27 -24.61 35.05
CA GLU A 283 -0.35 -25.28 35.98
C GLU A 283 1.05 -24.64 35.99
N GLY A 284 1.34 -23.72 35.07
CA GLY A 284 2.67 -23.10 34.93
C GLY A 284 3.76 -24.07 34.47
N ARG A 285 3.39 -25.21 33.87
CA ARG A 285 4.35 -26.23 33.41
C ARG A 285 4.95 -25.83 32.06
N ILE A 286 6.17 -25.28 32.09
CA ILE A 286 6.91 -24.90 30.88
C ILE A 286 7.67 -26.11 30.29
N PRO A 287 7.41 -26.52 29.04
CA PRO A 287 8.14 -27.58 28.37
C PRO A 287 9.62 -27.23 28.16
N ARG A 288 10.53 -28.17 28.45
CA ARG A 288 11.99 -27.95 28.32
C ARG A 288 12.45 -27.71 26.89
N HIS A 289 11.75 -28.27 25.90
CA HIS A 289 12.19 -28.28 24.51
C HIS A 289 11.78 -27.02 23.73
N ARG A 290 10.76 -26.28 24.18
CA ARG A 290 10.28 -25.03 23.54
C ARG A 290 9.78 -24.02 24.59
N PRO A 291 10.65 -23.55 25.51
CA PRO A 291 10.23 -22.66 26.59
C PRO A 291 9.76 -21.28 26.08
N ALA A 292 10.34 -20.75 25.01
CA ALA A 292 9.95 -19.47 24.44
C ALA A 292 8.50 -19.49 23.89
N ASP A 293 8.15 -20.54 23.15
CA ASP A 293 6.80 -20.76 22.62
C ASP A 293 5.76 -20.88 23.76
N ALA A 294 6.10 -21.56 24.86
CA ALA A 294 5.23 -21.65 26.02
C ALA A 294 5.07 -20.30 26.74
N HIS A 295 6.13 -19.49 26.79
CA HIS A 295 6.06 -18.11 27.27
C HIS A 295 5.16 -17.23 26.40
N ASP A 296 5.16 -17.40 25.07
CA ASP A 296 4.29 -16.66 24.16
C ASP A 296 2.80 -16.93 24.46
N VAL A 297 2.44 -18.20 24.64
CA VAL A 297 1.07 -18.62 25.00
C VAL A 297 0.67 -18.06 26.36
N ALA A 298 1.50 -18.25 27.38
CA ALA A 298 1.24 -17.77 28.73
C ALA A 298 1.16 -16.23 28.81
N GLY A 299 2.04 -15.52 28.09
CA GLY A 299 2.06 -14.06 28.00
C GLY A 299 0.81 -13.50 27.33
N THR A 300 0.38 -14.12 26.23
CA THR A 300 -0.88 -13.79 25.55
C THR A 300 -2.07 -13.98 26.50
N TRP A 301 -2.16 -15.15 27.15
CA TRP A 301 -3.24 -15.47 28.09
C TRP A 301 -3.31 -14.51 29.27
N ARG A 302 -2.16 -14.11 29.84
CA ARG A 302 -2.09 -13.16 30.96
C ARG A 302 -2.81 -11.85 30.66
N ILE A 303 -2.75 -11.39 29.41
CA ILE A 303 -3.44 -10.17 28.98
C ILE A 303 -4.93 -10.46 28.76
N VAL A 304 -5.26 -11.45 27.92
CA VAL A 304 -6.65 -11.65 27.47
C VAL A 304 -7.58 -12.20 28.56
N SER A 305 -7.03 -12.81 29.61
CA SER A 305 -7.77 -13.28 30.79
C SER A 305 -8.10 -12.17 31.79
N ASP A 306 -7.37 -11.04 31.77
CA ASP A 306 -7.64 -9.89 32.61
C ASP A 306 -8.68 -8.98 31.93
N THR A 307 -9.89 -8.96 32.50
CA THR A 307 -11.01 -8.17 31.96
C THR A 307 -10.77 -6.67 32.10
N ARG A 308 -10.07 -6.22 33.16
CA ARG A 308 -9.74 -4.81 33.35
C ARG A 308 -8.69 -4.38 32.34
N GLU A 309 -7.67 -5.20 32.13
CA GLU A 309 -6.65 -4.94 31.12
C GLU A 309 -7.25 -4.88 29.72
N MET A 310 -8.09 -5.86 29.35
CA MET A 310 -8.77 -5.89 28.05
C MET A 310 -9.77 -4.75 27.87
N GLY A 311 -10.27 -4.14 28.95
CA GLY A 311 -11.12 -2.94 28.88
C GLY A 311 -10.35 -1.64 28.59
N ARG A 312 -9.01 -1.65 28.57
CA ARG A 312 -8.19 -0.45 28.27
C ARG A 312 -8.09 -0.23 26.76
N THR A 313 -8.56 0.93 26.30
CA THR A 313 -8.43 1.44 24.93
C THR A 313 -7.75 2.82 24.95
N PRO A 314 -6.90 3.16 23.97
CA PRO A 314 -6.18 4.43 23.96
C PRO A 314 -7.09 5.62 23.57
N ALA A 315 -6.92 6.76 24.24
CA ALA A 315 -7.58 8.03 23.89
C ALA A 315 -6.76 8.88 22.89
N ASP A 316 -5.43 8.76 22.95
CA ASP A 316 -4.49 9.47 22.07
C ASP A 316 -3.31 8.58 21.62
N PHE A 317 -2.43 9.14 20.80
CA PHE A 317 -1.26 8.41 20.30
C PHE A 317 -0.26 8.05 21.41
N GLY A 318 -0.10 8.89 22.43
CA GLY A 318 0.80 8.60 23.55
C GLY A 318 0.33 7.37 24.32
N GLU A 319 -0.96 7.29 24.61
CA GLU A 319 -1.58 6.12 25.23
C GLU A 319 -1.55 4.88 24.33
N LEU A 320 -1.80 5.03 23.02
CA LEU A 320 -1.67 3.92 22.06
C LEU A 320 -0.24 3.36 22.10
N ALA A 321 0.76 4.23 21.97
CA ALA A 321 2.15 3.84 21.95
C ALA A 321 2.59 3.21 23.29
N HIS A 322 2.04 3.66 24.42
CA HIS A 322 2.27 3.04 25.71
C HIS A 322 1.66 1.63 25.80
N LEU A 323 0.36 1.49 25.47
CA LEU A 323 -0.36 0.21 25.51
C LEU A 323 0.26 -0.84 24.60
N LEU A 324 0.65 -0.46 23.38
CA LEU A 324 1.31 -1.37 22.44
C LEU A 324 2.61 -1.92 23.04
N ARG A 325 3.46 -1.06 23.61
CA ARG A 325 4.74 -1.46 24.21
C ARG A 325 4.55 -2.32 25.46
N GLU A 326 3.62 -1.94 26.32
CA GLU A 326 3.31 -2.66 27.56
C GLU A 326 2.82 -4.08 27.27
N ARG A 327 1.78 -4.21 26.42
CA ARG A 327 1.23 -5.51 26.03
C ARG A 327 2.26 -6.34 25.26
N HIS A 328 2.99 -5.74 24.33
CA HIS A 328 4.06 -6.44 23.59
C HIS A 328 5.15 -6.97 24.53
N ARG A 329 5.58 -6.19 25.53
CA ARG A 329 6.56 -6.63 26.53
C ARG A 329 6.07 -7.87 27.28
N THR A 330 4.79 -7.93 27.63
CA THR A 330 4.21 -9.10 28.29
C THR A 330 4.13 -10.32 27.36
N ILE A 331 3.72 -10.14 26.10
CA ILE A 331 3.63 -11.24 25.12
C ILE A 331 5.01 -11.84 24.84
N MET A 332 6.00 -10.98 24.60
CA MET A 332 7.33 -11.38 24.12
C MET A 332 8.37 -11.52 25.24
N ALA A 333 7.95 -11.55 26.51
CA ALA A 333 8.87 -11.57 27.66
C ALA A 333 9.90 -12.73 27.63
N GLY A 334 9.53 -13.86 27.00
CA GLY A 334 10.40 -15.03 26.84
C GLY A 334 11.41 -14.94 25.68
N ARG A 335 11.43 -13.83 24.94
CA ARG A 335 12.23 -13.62 23.72
C ARG A 335 13.03 -12.30 23.80
N PRO A 336 14.06 -12.20 24.64
CA PRO A 336 14.86 -10.98 24.79
C PRO A 336 15.53 -10.52 23.48
N GLU A 337 15.78 -11.44 22.55
CA GLU A 337 16.38 -11.18 21.23
C GLU A 337 15.51 -10.29 20.33
N VAL A 338 14.20 -10.19 20.59
CA VAL A 338 13.29 -9.32 19.84
C VAL A 338 12.98 -7.99 20.54
N LEU A 339 13.71 -7.67 21.62
CA LEU A 339 13.59 -6.45 22.42
C LEU A 339 12.13 -6.14 22.87
N PRO A 340 11.58 -6.93 23.82
CA PRO A 340 10.17 -6.83 24.21
C PRO A 340 9.74 -5.44 24.68
N GLY A 341 8.91 -4.80 23.86
CA GLY A 341 8.30 -3.49 24.15
C GLY A 341 9.03 -2.33 23.48
N GLU A 342 10.07 -2.60 22.70
CA GLU A 342 10.77 -1.60 21.89
C GLU A 342 10.31 -1.69 20.43
N PHE A 343 10.05 -0.54 19.81
CA PHE A 343 9.78 -0.53 18.37
C PHE A 343 11.01 -1.02 17.59
N LYS A 344 10.76 -1.65 16.45
CA LYS A 344 11.80 -2.22 15.60
C LYS A 344 12.84 -1.16 15.21
N ALA A 345 14.11 -1.56 15.20
CA ALA A 345 15.21 -0.76 14.68
C ALA A 345 15.58 -1.12 13.23
N GLU A 346 15.13 -2.29 12.76
CA GLU A 346 15.40 -2.81 11.42
C GLU A 346 14.09 -3.03 10.64
N GLU A 347 14.20 -3.01 9.31
CA GLU A 347 13.07 -3.32 8.45
C GLU A 347 12.62 -4.78 8.62
N ASN A 348 11.31 -5.00 8.59
CA ASN A 348 10.72 -6.34 8.64
C ASN A 348 9.76 -6.57 7.46
N ARG A 349 9.60 -7.83 7.10
CA ARG A 349 8.76 -8.28 5.98
C ARG A 349 8.12 -9.62 6.29
N ALA A 350 6.94 -9.85 5.71
CA ALA A 350 6.27 -11.15 5.71
C ALA A 350 5.98 -11.58 4.27
N GLY A 351 6.69 -12.60 3.80
CA GLY A 351 6.70 -12.99 2.39
C GLY A 351 7.15 -11.82 1.49
N LEU A 352 6.29 -11.40 0.56
CA LEU A 352 6.52 -10.27 -0.34
C LEU A 352 6.07 -8.91 0.22
N THR A 353 5.48 -8.88 1.42
CA THR A 353 4.98 -7.64 2.03
C THR A 353 6.07 -7.04 2.89
N VAL A 354 6.60 -5.87 2.49
CA VAL A 354 7.49 -5.03 3.31
C VAL A 354 6.65 -4.08 4.14
N PHE A 355 6.87 -4.00 5.44
CA PHE A 355 6.10 -3.14 6.33
C PHE A 355 6.73 -1.74 6.47
N VAL A 356 6.13 -0.88 7.30
CA VAL A 356 6.58 0.50 7.52
C VAL A 356 8.04 0.53 7.98
N ALA A 357 8.87 1.40 7.42
CA ALA A 357 10.26 1.54 7.84
C ALA A 357 10.38 1.99 9.33
N PRO A 358 11.41 1.57 10.08
CA PRO A 358 11.58 1.86 11.51
C PRO A 358 11.35 3.32 11.92
N ASP A 359 11.97 4.25 11.19
CA ASP A 359 11.90 5.70 11.42
C ASP A 359 10.50 6.28 11.17
N LEU A 360 9.68 5.59 10.36
CA LEU A 360 8.31 5.99 10.03
C LEU A 360 7.25 5.38 10.97
N VAL A 361 7.61 4.40 11.81
CA VAL A 361 6.64 3.68 12.68
C VAL A 361 5.85 4.64 13.58
N PRO A 362 6.47 5.54 14.38
CA PRO A 362 5.73 6.39 15.29
C PRO A 362 4.79 7.35 14.56
N GLY A 363 5.27 7.98 13.48
CA GLY A 363 4.45 8.92 12.71
C GLY A 363 3.30 8.22 11.99
N THR A 364 3.53 7.03 11.44
CA THR A 364 2.47 6.26 10.76
C THR A 364 1.40 5.78 11.72
N LEU A 365 1.76 5.34 12.94
CA LEU A 365 0.79 5.02 13.98
C LEU A 365 -0.02 6.26 14.39
N ASN A 366 0.64 7.41 14.58
CA ASN A 366 -0.02 8.64 14.99
C ASN A 366 -1.04 9.11 13.94
N GLU A 367 -0.63 9.20 12.67
CA GLU A 367 -1.52 9.62 11.58
C GLU A 367 -2.63 8.60 11.34
N GLY A 368 -2.32 7.30 11.38
CA GLY A 368 -3.31 6.23 11.28
C GLY A 368 -4.33 6.26 12.42
N PHE A 369 -3.90 6.53 13.64
CA PHE A 369 -4.78 6.64 14.81
C PHE A 369 -5.70 7.86 14.75
N ALA A 370 -5.33 8.91 14.02
CA ALA A 370 -6.20 10.07 13.85
C ALA A 370 -7.55 9.71 13.19
N LEU A 371 -7.55 8.77 12.23
CA LEU A 371 -8.76 8.28 11.56
C LEU A 371 -9.61 7.41 12.50
N TYR A 372 -8.96 6.58 13.32
CA TYR A 372 -9.61 5.67 14.28
C TYR A 372 -10.62 6.40 15.18
N ARG A 373 -10.30 7.63 15.63
CA ARG A 373 -11.14 8.41 16.55
C ARG A 373 -12.53 8.78 15.99
N SER A 374 -12.75 8.64 14.69
CA SER A 374 -14.05 8.90 14.06
C SER A 374 -14.90 7.65 13.83
N LEU A 375 -14.42 6.47 14.25
CA LEU A 375 -15.17 5.22 14.19
C LEU A 375 -16.08 5.08 15.42
N GLU A 376 -17.35 4.72 15.19
CA GLU A 376 -18.39 4.83 16.21
C GLU A 376 -18.66 3.50 16.92
N SER A 377 -18.72 2.41 16.16
CA SER A 377 -19.02 1.09 16.72
C SER A 377 -17.76 0.35 17.22
N PRO A 378 -17.89 -0.49 18.27
CA PRO A 378 -16.80 -1.35 18.73
C PRO A 378 -16.20 -2.23 17.64
N PHE A 379 -17.04 -2.80 16.76
CA PHE A 379 -16.57 -3.63 15.65
C PHE A 379 -15.73 -2.85 14.63
N GLU A 380 -16.13 -1.63 14.24
CA GLU A 380 -15.32 -0.80 13.35
C GLU A 380 -13.94 -0.49 13.96
N ARG A 381 -13.92 -0.07 15.24
CA ARG A 381 -12.69 0.20 15.97
C ARG A 381 -11.79 -1.03 16.06
N ALA A 382 -12.36 -2.19 16.36
CA ALA A 382 -11.66 -3.47 16.45
C ALA A 382 -10.96 -3.83 15.12
N VAL A 383 -11.72 -3.83 14.01
CA VAL A 383 -11.17 -4.17 12.68
C VAL A 383 -10.08 -3.19 12.27
N TYR A 384 -10.31 -1.89 12.47
CA TYR A 384 -9.36 -0.86 12.12
C TYR A 384 -8.08 -0.93 12.96
N MET A 385 -8.20 -1.03 14.28
CA MET A 385 -7.07 -1.13 15.21
C MET A 385 -6.21 -2.36 14.92
N MET A 386 -6.86 -3.50 14.67
CA MET A 386 -6.17 -4.72 14.28
C MET A 386 -5.33 -4.52 13.02
N PHE A 387 -5.92 -3.93 11.97
CA PHE A 387 -5.22 -3.71 10.71
C PHE A 387 -4.11 -2.67 10.85
N LEU A 388 -4.34 -1.59 11.60
CA LEU A 388 -3.34 -0.56 11.88
C LEU A 388 -2.07 -1.17 12.49
N VAL A 389 -2.22 -1.97 13.55
CA VAL A 389 -1.07 -2.61 14.22
C VAL A 389 -0.41 -3.64 13.30
N SER A 390 -1.20 -4.48 12.61
CA SER A 390 -0.68 -5.53 11.72
C SER A 390 0.11 -4.97 10.53
N GLU A 391 -0.38 -3.89 9.93
CA GLU A 391 0.17 -3.29 8.70
C GLU A 391 1.35 -2.36 9.00
N VAL A 392 1.34 -1.63 10.12
CA VAL A 392 2.54 -0.90 10.56
C VAL A 392 3.65 -1.88 10.96
N HIS A 393 3.27 -2.97 11.63
CA HIS A 393 4.19 -3.98 12.12
C HIS A 393 5.30 -3.38 13.00
N PRO A 394 4.94 -2.70 14.12
CA PRO A 394 5.85 -1.83 14.86
C PRO A 394 6.99 -2.54 15.62
N PHE A 395 6.89 -3.84 15.86
CA PHE A 395 7.88 -4.63 16.61
C PHE A 395 8.61 -5.64 15.72
N ALA A 396 9.72 -6.20 16.19
CA ALA A 396 10.48 -7.20 15.44
C ALA A 396 9.70 -8.50 15.22
N ASP A 397 8.89 -8.92 16.21
CA ASP A 397 8.01 -10.09 16.16
C ASP A 397 6.77 -9.83 17.06
N GLY A 398 5.81 -10.75 17.14
CA GLY A 398 4.65 -10.65 18.03
C GLY A 398 3.54 -9.71 17.57
N ASN A 399 3.70 -9.04 16.42
CA ASN A 399 2.75 -8.04 15.91
C ASN A 399 1.35 -8.63 15.67
N GLY A 400 1.25 -9.84 15.11
CA GLY A 400 -0.04 -10.48 14.84
C GLY A 400 -0.82 -10.80 16.13
N ARG A 401 -0.12 -11.32 17.14
CA ARG A 401 -0.67 -11.57 18.49
C ARG A 401 -1.14 -10.28 19.14
N LEU A 402 -0.29 -9.25 19.14
CA LEU A 402 -0.63 -7.93 19.66
C LEU A 402 -1.83 -7.31 18.93
N ALA A 403 -1.88 -7.38 17.61
CA ALA A 403 -2.97 -6.83 16.82
C ALA A 403 -4.33 -7.46 17.17
N ARG A 404 -4.38 -8.78 17.40
CA ARG A 404 -5.61 -9.47 17.83
C ARG A 404 -6.01 -9.12 19.27
N ILE A 405 -5.06 -8.91 20.17
CA ILE A 405 -5.35 -8.41 21.52
C ILE A 405 -5.93 -6.99 21.45
N MET A 406 -5.30 -6.10 20.68
CA MET A 406 -5.80 -4.73 20.50
C MET A 406 -7.18 -4.70 19.85
N MET A 407 -7.44 -5.60 18.89
CA MET A 407 -8.77 -5.83 18.31
C MET A 407 -9.82 -6.17 19.37
N ASN A 408 -9.55 -7.18 20.19
CA ASN A 408 -10.51 -7.65 21.18
C ASN A 408 -10.64 -6.69 22.37
N ALA A 409 -9.65 -5.85 22.63
CA ALA A 409 -9.77 -4.79 23.64
C ALA A 409 -10.88 -3.78 23.28
N GLU A 410 -10.99 -3.41 22.00
CA GLU A 410 -12.07 -2.54 21.52
C GLU A 410 -13.46 -3.16 21.71
N LEU A 411 -13.57 -4.47 21.49
CA LEU A 411 -14.83 -5.22 21.66
C LEU A 411 -15.19 -5.35 23.13
N VAL A 412 -14.22 -5.68 23.99
CA VAL A 412 -14.42 -5.78 25.44
C VAL A 412 -14.84 -4.43 26.03
N ALA A 413 -14.18 -3.34 25.65
CA ALA A 413 -14.56 -1.99 26.08
C ALA A 413 -15.97 -1.59 25.58
N GLY A 414 -16.37 -2.10 24.41
CA GLY A 414 -17.71 -1.92 23.84
C GLY A 414 -18.77 -2.92 24.31
N ALA A 415 -18.45 -3.83 25.25
CA ALA A 415 -19.31 -4.93 25.68
C ALA A 415 -19.81 -5.84 24.53
N GLU A 416 -19.01 -5.97 23.48
CA GLU A 416 -19.27 -6.87 22.35
C GLU A 416 -18.45 -8.16 22.45
N GLU A 417 -18.95 -9.19 21.78
CA GLU A 417 -18.30 -10.49 21.72
C GLU A 417 -16.93 -10.39 21.05
N ARG A 418 -15.96 -11.12 21.60
CA ARG A 418 -14.60 -11.17 21.08
C ARG A 418 -14.56 -11.89 19.73
N ILE A 419 -13.46 -11.69 19.01
CA ILE A 419 -13.16 -12.37 17.76
C ILE A 419 -12.02 -13.36 18.01
N VAL A 420 -12.30 -14.65 17.81
CA VAL A 420 -11.29 -15.72 17.81
C VAL A 420 -11.10 -16.22 16.39
N VAL A 421 -9.85 -16.28 15.93
CA VAL A 421 -9.48 -16.81 14.60
C VAL A 421 -8.87 -18.20 14.81
N PRO A 422 -9.63 -19.29 14.58
CA PRO A 422 -9.13 -20.65 14.79
C PRO A 422 -8.17 -21.07 13.67
N THR A 423 -7.38 -22.13 13.93
CA THR A 423 -6.34 -22.64 13.02
C THR A 423 -6.85 -22.87 11.61
N VAL A 424 -8.02 -23.52 11.46
CA VAL A 424 -8.64 -23.80 10.15
C VAL A 424 -8.99 -22.55 9.35
N PHE A 425 -9.12 -21.41 10.01
CA PHE A 425 -9.51 -20.14 9.39
C PHE A 425 -8.32 -19.23 9.10
N ARG A 426 -7.09 -19.67 9.43
CA ARG A 426 -5.84 -18.95 9.24
C ARG A 426 -5.64 -18.51 7.79
N SER A 427 -5.75 -19.40 6.81
CA SER A 427 -5.57 -19.05 5.39
C SER A 427 -6.58 -18.00 4.90
N ASN A 428 -7.84 -18.05 5.34
CA ASN A 428 -8.84 -17.02 5.03
C ASN A 428 -8.46 -15.66 5.64
N TYR A 429 -8.05 -15.65 6.91
CA TYR A 429 -7.60 -14.45 7.61
C TYR A 429 -6.38 -13.80 6.96
N LEU A 430 -5.33 -14.58 6.69
CA LEU A 430 -4.11 -14.07 6.06
C LEU A 430 -4.37 -13.63 4.60
N ALA A 431 -5.23 -14.33 3.86
CA ALA A 431 -5.62 -13.91 2.51
C ALA A 431 -6.36 -12.58 2.52
N ALA A 432 -7.22 -12.35 3.52
CA ALA A 432 -7.97 -11.10 3.66
C ALA A 432 -7.06 -9.92 4.03
N LEU A 433 -6.09 -10.11 4.93
CA LEU A 433 -5.05 -9.12 5.21
C LEU A 433 -4.26 -8.79 3.93
N ARG A 434 -3.77 -9.81 3.20
CA ARG A 434 -3.05 -9.61 1.94
C ARG A 434 -3.87 -8.88 0.88
N ALA A 435 -5.18 -9.13 0.80
CA ALA A 435 -6.05 -8.44 -0.14
C ALA A 435 -6.07 -6.92 0.14
N LEU A 436 -6.10 -6.53 1.41
CA LEU A 436 -6.02 -5.13 1.78
C LEU A 436 -4.59 -4.58 1.56
N SER A 437 -3.55 -5.21 2.10
CA SER A 437 -2.17 -4.71 2.00
C SER A 437 -1.64 -4.59 0.56
N ARG A 438 -2.04 -5.51 -0.33
CA ARG A 438 -1.48 -5.59 -1.71
C ARG A 438 -2.38 -5.00 -2.78
N THR A 439 -3.69 -5.07 -2.60
CA THR A 439 -4.66 -4.63 -3.61
C THR A 439 -5.57 -3.51 -3.13
N GLY A 440 -5.44 -3.10 -1.86
CA GLY A 440 -6.25 -2.05 -1.26
C GLY A 440 -7.74 -2.42 -1.19
N ARG A 441 -8.07 -3.71 -1.07
CA ARG A 441 -9.44 -4.22 -1.00
C ARG A 441 -9.81 -4.56 0.47
N PRO A 442 -10.59 -3.71 1.16
CA PRO A 442 -10.88 -3.91 2.59
C PRO A 442 -11.98 -4.93 2.87
N ASP A 443 -12.93 -5.13 1.93
CA ASP A 443 -14.11 -5.94 2.18
C ASP A 443 -13.86 -7.39 2.63
N PRO A 444 -12.84 -8.11 2.11
CA PRO A 444 -12.52 -9.45 2.58
C PRO A 444 -12.19 -9.48 4.07
N LEU A 445 -11.43 -8.50 4.57
CA LEU A 445 -11.01 -8.45 5.97
C LEU A 445 -12.20 -8.25 6.90
N ILE A 446 -13.05 -7.28 6.56
CA ILE A 446 -14.26 -6.98 7.33
C ILE A 446 -15.17 -8.22 7.40
N ARG A 447 -15.38 -8.92 6.28
CA ARG A 447 -16.24 -10.12 6.25
C ARG A 447 -15.66 -11.30 7.04
N VAL A 448 -14.35 -11.51 6.98
CA VAL A 448 -13.69 -12.59 7.70
C VAL A 448 -13.80 -12.39 9.20
N LEU A 449 -13.55 -11.17 9.68
CA LEU A 449 -13.63 -10.85 11.10
C LEU A 449 -15.07 -10.85 11.61
N ASP A 450 -16.02 -10.37 10.79
CA ASP A 450 -17.45 -10.45 11.08
C ASP A 450 -17.93 -11.91 11.24
N TYR A 451 -17.48 -12.80 10.36
CA TYR A 451 -17.80 -14.23 10.45
C TYR A 451 -17.17 -14.86 11.70
N ALA A 452 -15.91 -14.55 12.00
CA ALA A 452 -15.23 -15.03 13.19
C ALA A 452 -15.91 -14.55 14.49
N GLN A 453 -16.37 -13.29 14.55
CA GLN A 453 -17.13 -12.79 15.71
C GLN A 453 -18.43 -13.57 15.91
N ARG A 454 -19.19 -13.82 14.84
CA ARG A 454 -20.42 -14.63 14.89
C ARG A 454 -20.15 -16.06 15.35
N TRP A 455 -19.06 -16.64 14.85
CA TRP A 455 -18.63 -17.97 15.23
C TRP A 455 -18.26 -18.04 16.72
N THR A 456 -17.49 -17.07 17.24
CA THR A 456 -17.15 -16.98 18.67
C THR A 456 -18.39 -16.80 19.54
N LEU A 457 -19.36 -15.99 19.11
CA LEU A 457 -20.62 -15.77 19.83
C LEU A 457 -21.47 -17.04 19.95
N ALA A 458 -21.44 -17.90 18.93
CA ALA A 458 -22.28 -19.09 18.85
C ALA A 458 -21.76 -20.29 19.68
N LEU A 459 -20.53 -20.23 20.18
CA LEU A 459 -19.90 -21.32 20.91
C LEU A 459 -20.27 -21.35 22.40
N ASP A 460 -20.40 -22.56 22.95
CA ASP A 460 -20.51 -22.78 24.39
C ASP A 460 -19.13 -22.73 25.07
N TRP A 461 -18.90 -21.63 25.79
CA TRP A 461 -17.70 -21.42 26.59
C TRP A 461 -17.87 -21.84 28.06
N SER A 462 -18.90 -22.61 28.41
CA SER A 462 -19.21 -22.96 29.81
C SER A 462 -18.07 -23.67 30.55
N SER A 463 -17.32 -24.53 29.85
CA SER A 463 -16.13 -25.21 30.34
C SER A 463 -15.15 -25.53 29.22
N LEU A 464 -13.91 -25.88 29.57
CA LEU A 464 -12.90 -26.32 28.60
C LEU A 464 -13.40 -27.53 27.79
N GLU A 465 -13.98 -28.52 28.46
CA GLU A 465 -14.47 -29.74 27.83
C GLU A 465 -15.67 -29.49 26.90
N ALA A 466 -16.55 -28.54 27.26
CA ALA A 466 -17.68 -28.17 26.41
C ALA A 466 -17.21 -27.44 25.15
N ALA A 467 -16.35 -26.44 25.34
CA ALA A 467 -15.79 -25.65 24.24
C ALA A 467 -14.97 -26.53 23.29
N GLU A 468 -14.09 -27.40 23.80
CA GLU A 468 -13.25 -28.28 22.97
C GLU A 468 -14.10 -29.18 22.05
N ARG A 469 -15.16 -29.81 22.59
CA ARG A 469 -16.08 -30.63 21.78
C ARG A 469 -16.74 -29.85 20.65
N GLU A 470 -17.16 -28.61 20.89
CA GLU A 470 -17.76 -27.79 19.84
C GLU A 470 -16.73 -27.30 18.82
N LEU A 471 -15.53 -26.92 19.28
CA LEU A 471 -14.41 -26.53 18.44
C LEU A 471 -14.01 -27.66 17.48
N GLU A 472 -13.95 -28.91 17.95
CA GLU A 472 -13.73 -30.10 17.11
C GLU A 472 -14.82 -30.26 16.04
N ARG A 473 -16.10 -30.16 16.42
CA ARG A 473 -17.23 -30.23 15.46
C ARG A 473 -17.18 -29.12 14.41
N CYS A 474 -16.62 -27.96 14.77
CA CYS A 474 -16.42 -26.82 13.88
C CYS A 474 -15.21 -26.96 12.95
N ASN A 475 -14.39 -28.00 13.10
CA ASN A 475 -13.06 -28.18 12.51
C ASN A 475 -12.02 -27.16 12.99
N ALA A 476 -12.21 -26.50 14.14
CA ALA A 476 -11.41 -25.33 14.55
C ALA A 476 -9.90 -25.60 14.64
N PHE A 477 -9.52 -26.81 15.07
CA PHE A 477 -8.13 -27.23 15.26
C PHE A 477 -7.42 -27.72 13.99
N LEU A 478 -8.16 -27.95 12.90
CA LEU A 478 -7.57 -28.48 11.66
C LEU A 478 -6.63 -27.45 11.04
N ASP A 479 -5.46 -27.87 10.54
CA ASP A 479 -4.60 -26.97 9.78
C ASP A 479 -5.34 -26.43 8.54
N SER A 480 -5.13 -25.16 8.20
CA SER A 480 -5.89 -24.52 7.13
C SER A 480 -5.59 -25.07 5.74
N ASP A 481 -4.37 -25.52 5.50
CA ASP A 481 -3.96 -26.07 4.21
C ASP A 481 -4.44 -27.52 4.07
N GLU A 482 -4.36 -28.31 5.14
CA GLU A 482 -4.99 -29.64 5.22
C GLU A 482 -6.51 -29.55 5.04
N ALA A 483 -7.16 -28.59 5.71
CA ALA A 483 -8.59 -28.38 5.59
C ALA A 483 -9.00 -28.06 4.14
N GLU A 484 -8.24 -27.20 3.46
CA GLU A 484 -8.47 -26.88 2.05
C GLU A 484 -8.34 -28.11 1.16
N ALA A 485 -7.29 -28.92 1.34
CA ALA A 485 -7.10 -30.18 0.61
C ALA A 485 -8.25 -31.18 0.83
N MET A 486 -8.84 -31.20 2.03
CA MET A 486 -9.99 -32.05 2.39
C MET A 486 -11.36 -31.44 2.04
N GLY A 487 -11.42 -30.22 1.50
CA GLY A 487 -12.68 -29.49 1.29
C GLY A 487 -13.42 -29.13 2.58
N LYS A 488 -12.72 -29.12 3.73
CA LYS A 488 -13.24 -28.70 5.03
C LYS A 488 -13.08 -27.20 5.22
N ARG A 489 -13.99 -26.62 6.00
CA ARG A 489 -14.03 -25.18 6.33
C ARG A 489 -14.44 -25.03 7.80
N LEU A 490 -14.20 -23.85 8.36
CA LEU A 490 -14.76 -23.47 9.66
C LEU A 490 -16.29 -23.52 9.60
N ARG A 491 -16.91 -24.38 10.40
CA ARG A 491 -18.37 -24.49 10.50
C ARG A 491 -18.90 -23.67 11.67
N MET A 492 -20.13 -23.19 11.53
CA MET A 492 -20.86 -22.64 12.68
C MET A 492 -21.23 -23.78 13.65
N PRO A 493 -21.24 -23.53 14.96
CA PRO A 493 -21.87 -24.43 15.94
C PRO A 493 -23.34 -24.66 15.56
N GLY A 494 -23.85 -25.87 15.82
CA GLY A 494 -25.18 -26.32 15.42
C GLY A 494 -25.99 -26.85 16.57
#